data_AF-A0A5K0YV81-F1
#
_entry.id   AF-A0A5K0YV81-F1
#
_cell.length_a   1.000
_cell.length_b   1.000
_cell.length_c   1.000
_cell.angle_alpha   90.00
_cell.angle_beta   90.00
_cell.angle_gamma   90.00
#
_symmetry.space_group_name_H-M   'P 1'
#
loop_
_entity.id
_entity.type
_entity.pdbx_description
1 polymer ?
#
loop_
_entity_poly.entity_id
_entity_poly.type
_entity_poly.pdbx_seq_one_letter_code
_entity_poly.pdbx_strand_id
1 'polypeptide(L)'
;YEDCIKDCDKAVERGRELHSDFKMISRALTRKGSALVKLAKCSKDYEPAIETFQKALTEYRNPDTLKKLNDAEKAKKDLEQQEYFDPKLADEEREK
;
A
#
# COMPACT_ATOMS: atom_id res chain seq x y z
N TYR A 1 11.87 -3.98 2.78
CA TYR A 1 10.93 -3.17 1.97
C TYR A 1 10.87 -1.71 2.41
N GLU A 2 11.30 -1.38 3.63
CA GLU A 2 11.33 0.01 4.13
C GLU A 2 12.16 0.97 3.27
N ASP A 3 13.35 0.55 2.81
CA ASP A 3 14.18 1.39 1.94
C ASP A 3 13.50 1.70 0.60
N CYS A 4 12.76 0.73 0.05
CA CYS A 4 11.97 0.95 -1.16
C CYS A 4 10.86 1.99 -0.93
N ILE A 5 10.23 2.01 0.24
CA ILE A 5 9.23 3.02 0.60
C ILE A 5 9.88 4.40 0.68
N LYS A 6 11.02 4.52 1.38
CA LYS A 6 11.79 5.77 1.49
C LYS A 6 12.22 6.30 0.13
N ASP A 7 12.71 5.44 -0.75
CA ASP A 7 13.10 5.82 -2.11
C ASP A 7 11.90 6.24 -2.96
N CYS A 8 10.76 5.56 -2.82
CA CYS A 8 9.52 5.97 -3.51
C CYS A 8 9.01 7.33 -3.03
N ASP A 9 9.09 7.60 -1.72
CA ASP A 9 8.69 8.90 -1.16
C ASP A 9 9.56 10.04 -1.70
N LYS A 10 10.89 9.86 -1.69
CA LYS A 10 11.82 10.80 -2.32
C LYS A 10 11.55 10.98 -3.82
N ALA A 11 11.24 9.90 -4.53
CA ALA A 11 10.93 9.97 -5.95
C ALA A 11 9.64 10.75 -6.24
N VAL A 12 8.61 10.60 -5.39
CA VAL A 12 7.35 11.35 -5.50
C VAL A 12 7.58 12.83 -5.18
N GLU A 13 8.29 13.13 -4.09
CA GLU A 13 8.61 14.50 -3.69
C GLU A 13 9.41 15.21 -4.80
N ARG A 14 10.52 14.61 -5.22
CA ARG A 14 11.36 15.18 -6.27
C ARG A 14 10.64 15.25 -7.62
N GLY A 15 9.81 14.27 -7.93
CA GLY A 15 8.98 14.27 -9.13
C GLY A 15 8.02 15.44 -9.17
N ARG A 16 7.39 15.78 -8.03
CA ARG A 16 6.49 16.93 -7.91
C ARG A 16 7.24 18.26 -8.00
N GLU A 17 8.38 18.40 -7.32
CA GLU A 17 9.22 19.61 -7.41
C GLU A 17 9.63 19.91 -8.86
N LEU A 18 10.04 18.86 -9.59
CA LEU A 18 10.50 18.98 -10.97
C LEU A 18 9.37 19.01 -12.00
N HIS A 19 8.09 18.98 -11.57
CA HIS A 19 6.93 18.91 -12.46
C HIS A 19 7.03 17.75 -13.47
N SER A 20 7.47 16.60 -12.98
CA SER A 20 7.62 15.39 -13.78
C SER A 20 6.27 14.83 -14.23
N ASP A 21 6.29 13.99 -15.27
CA ASP A 21 5.08 13.33 -15.78
C ASP A 21 4.31 12.60 -14.66
N PHE A 22 3.02 12.91 -14.53
CA PHE A 22 2.11 12.34 -13.53
C PHE A 22 2.06 10.80 -13.56
N LYS A 23 2.33 10.17 -14.72
CA LYS A 23 2.46 8.71 -14.84
C LYS A 23 3.68 8.18 -14.07
N MET A 24 4.76 8.93 -14.01
CA MET A 24 5.96 8.54 -13.26
C MET A 24 5.73 8.65 -11.75
N ILE A 25 5.05 9.70 -11.31
CA ILE A 25 4.63 9.88 -9.91
C ILE A 25 3.67 8.75 -9.50
N SER A 26 2.66 8.46 -10.32
CA SER A 26 1.73 7.35 -10.10
C SER A 26 2.45 6.00 -10.00
N ARG A 27 3.44 5.72 -10.88
CA ARG A 27 4.24 4.50 -10.81
C ARG A 27 5.04 4.37 -9.51
N ALA A 28 5.62 5.46 -9.00
CA ALA A 28 6.32 5.46 -7.73
C ALA A 28 5.35 5.17 -6.56
N LEU A 29 4.17 5.78 -6.57
CA LEU A 29 3.11 5.50 -5.58
C LEU A 29 2.64 4.04 -5.66
N THR A 30 2.40 3.48 -6.85
CA THR A 30 2.02 2.05 -7.00
C THR A 30 3.09 1.11 -6.45
N ARG A 31 4.38 1.44 -6.64
CA ARG A 31 5.50 0.66 -6.05
C ARG A 31 5.50 0.76 -4.53
N LYS A 32 5.32 1.96 -3.98
CA LYS A 32 5.18 2.19 -2.53
C LYS A 32 4.03 1.37 -1.94
N GLY A 33 2.84 1.43 -2.55
CA GLY A 33 1.68 0.64 -2.11
C GLY A 33 1.97 -0.86 -2.11
N SER A 34 2.67 -1.35 -3.14
CA SER A 34 3.05 -2.77 -3.23
C SER A 34 4.09 -3.19 -2.17
N ALA A 35 5.00 -2.29 -1.80
CA ALA A 35 5.95 -2.51 -0.71
C ALA A 35 5.25 -2.52 0.66
N LEU A 36 4.27 -1.63 0.87
CA LEU A 36 3.45 -1.57 2.08
C LEU A 36 2.63 -2.86 2.26
N VAL A 37 1.97 -3.35 1.20
CA VAL A 37 1.23 -4.64 1.26
C VAL A 37 2.13 -5.79 1.71
N LYS A 38 3.40 -5.81 1.28
CA LYS A 38 4.34 -6.87 1.67
C LYS A 38 4.87 -6.74 3.10
N LEU A 39 4.78 -5.56 3.70
CA LEU A 39 5.13 -5.34 5.10
C LEU A 39 3.92 -5.49 6.03
N ALA A 40 2.71 -5.47 5.47
CA ALA A 40 1.49 -5.56 6.25
C ALA A 40 1.38 -6.93 6.92
N LYS A 41 1.34 -6.94 8.25
CA LYS A 41 1.13 -8.14 9.06
C LYS A 41 -0.32 -8.20 9.55
N CYS A 42 -0.90 -7.05 9.88
CA CYS A 42 -2.26 -6.95 10.41
C CYS A 42 -3.19 -6.24 9.42
N SER A 43 -4.50 -6.37 9.66
CA SER A 43 -5.54 -5.65 8.89
C SER A 43 -5.29 -4.13 8.80
N LYS A 44 -4.82 -3.53 9.89
CA LYS A 44 -4.54 -2.08 9.99
C LYS A 44 -3.40 -1.62 9.09
N ASP A 45 -2.42 -2.48 8.84
CA ASP A 45 -1.26 -2.12 8.00
C ASP A 45 -1.62 -2.03 6.52
N TYR A 46 -2.77 -2.59 6.11
CA TYR A 46 -3.28 -2.44 4.75
C TYR A 46 -3.88 -1.05 4.48
N GLU A 47 -4.28 -0.29 5.51
CA GLU A 47 -4.83 1.06 5.36
C GLU A 47 -3.87 2.01 4.62
N PRO A 48 -2.61 2.19 5.06
CA PRO A 48 -1.66 3.05 4.35
C PRO A 48 -1.35 2.53 2.94
N ALA A 49 -1.42 1.22 2.70
CA ALA A 49 -1.23 0.65 1.36
C ALA A 49 -2.39 1.02 0.41
N ILE A 50 -3.63 0.86 0.87
CA ILE A 50 -4.86 1.20 0.14
C ILE A 50 -4.88 2.69 -0.18
N GLU A 51 -4.62 3.56 0.81
CA GLU A 51 -4.53 5.01 0.58
C GLU A 51 -3.48 5.36 -0.47
N THR A 52 -2.33 4.68 -0.45
CA THR A 52 -1.27 4.93 -1.42
C THR A 52 -1.69 4.55 -2.83
N PHE A 53 -2.40 3.43 -3.01
CA PHE A 53 -2.96 3.04 -4.30
C PHE A 53 -4.05 3.99 -4.77
N GLN A 54 -4.91 4.49 -3.87
CA GLN A 54 -5.90 5.51 -4.21
C GLN A 54 -5.22 6.81 -4.68
N LYS A 55 -4.19 7.28 -3.95
CA LYS A 55 -3.36 8.43 -4.37
C LYS A 55 -2.74 8.19 -5.75
N ALA A 56 -2.21 6.99 -6.02
CA ALA A 56 -1.66 6.64 -7.33
C ALA A 56 -2.70 6.71 -8.45
N LEU A 57 -3.95 6.31 -8.19
CA LEU A 57 -5.06 6.37 -9.14
C LEU A 57 -5.56 7.81 -9.36
N THR A 58 -5.46 8.68 -8.35
CA THR A 58 -5.75 10.12 -8.49
C THR A 58 -4.74 10.78 -9.43
N GLU A 59 -3.45 10.44 -9.33
CA GLU A 59 -2.41 10.94 -10.23
C GLU A 59 -2.55 10.38 -11.66
N TYR A 60 -2.77 9.06 -11.79
CA TYR A 60 -3.00 8.40 -13.07
C TYR A 60 -3.81 7.11 -12.91
N ARG A 61 -5.06 7.14 -13.37
CA ARG A 61 -5.92 5.97 -13.37
C ARG A 61 -5.45 4.93 -14.38
N ASN A 62 -5.10 3.74 -13.90
CA ASN A 62 -4.68 2.63 -14.75
C ASN A 62 -5.19 1.29 -14.18
N PRO A 63 -5.38 0.27 -15.04
CA PRO A 63 -5.95 -1.01 -14.62
C PRO A 63 -5.05 -1.83 -13.68
N ASP A 64 -3.72 -1.69 -13.78
CA ASP A 64 -2.77 -2.41 -12.92
C ASP A 64 -2.87 -1.96 -11.46
N THR A 65 -2.85 -0.65 -11.22
CA THR A 65 -3.03 -0.07 -9.88
C THR A 65 -4.42 -0.39 -9.33
N LEU A 66 -5.47 -0.36 -10.16
CA LEU A 66 -6.83 -0.69 -9.73
C LEU A 66 -6.94 -2.15 -9.26
N LYS A 67 -6.31 -3.09 -9.98
CA LYS A 67 -6.25 -4.49 -9.57
C LYS A 67 -5.57 -4.63 -8.20
N LYS A 68 -4.42 -3.98 -8.01
CA LYS A 68 -3.68 -4.00 -6.74
C LYS A 68 -4.46 -3.39 -5.57
N LEU A 69 -5.23 -2.33 -5.82
CA LEU A 69 -6.12 -1.75 -4.83
C LEU A 69 -7.17 -2.78 -4.37
N ASN A 70 -7.87 -3.40 -5.31
CA ASN A 70 -8.90 -4.40 -5.00
C ASN A 70 -8.30 -5.62 -4.27
N ASP A 71 -7.12 -6.08 -4.69
CA ASP A 71 -6.42 -7.20 -4.04
C ASP A 71 -6.04 -6.83 -2.59
N ALA A 72 -5.59 -5.59 -2.34
CA ALA A 72 -5.26 -5.09 -1.01
C ALA A 72 -6.50 -4.94 -0.11
N GLU A 73 -7.61 -4.43 -0.64
CA GLU A 73 -8.90 -4.32 0.09
C GLU A 73 -9.44 -5.70 0.45
N LYS A 74 -9.33 -6.67 -0.46
CA LYS A 74 -9.72 -8.06 -0.19
C LYS A 74 -8.85 -8.67 0.90
N ALA A 75 -7.52 -8.53 0.80
CA ALA A 75 -6.60 -9.04 1.81
C ALA A 75 -6.85 -8.44 3.20
N LYS A 76 -7.13 -7.12 3.26
CA LYS A 76 -7.54 -6.46 4.51
C LYS A 76 -8.76 -7.14 5.12
N LYS A 77 -9.83 -7.33 4.33
CA LYS A 77 -11.08 -7.93 4.79
C LYS A 77 -10.90 -9.38 5.25
N ASP A 78 -10.11 -10.16 4.52
CA ASP A 78 -9.84 -11.55 4.88
C ASP A 78 -9.07 -11.63 6.22
N LEU A 79 -8.12 -10.71 6.45
CA LEU A 79 -7.42 -10.60 7.74
C LEU A 79 -8.32 -10.10 8.87
N GLU A 80 -9.17 -9.11 8.64
CA GLU A 80 -10.16 -8.65 9.64
C GLU A 80 -11.09 -9.79 10.07
N GLN A 81 -11.49 -10.65 9.15
CA GLN A 81 -12.30 -11.83 9.47
C GLN A 81 -11.52 -12.86 10.28
N GLN A 82 -10.25 -13.10 9.96
CA GLN A 82 -9.38 -14.00 10.73
C GLN A 82 -9.13 -13.48 12.15
N GLU A 83 -8.78 -12.20 12.30
CA GLU A 83 -8.57 -11.53 13.59
C GLU A 83 -9.86 -11.54 14.44
N TYR A 84 -11.03 -11.41 13.81
CA TYR A 84 -12.32 -11.48 14.49
C TYR A 84 -12.65 -12.89 15.02
N PHE A 85 -12.32 -13.93 14.26
CA PHE A 85 -12.62 -15.32 14.63
C PHE A 85 -11.63 -15.90 15.65
N ASP A 86 -10.37 -15.47 15.66
CA ASP A 86 -9.33 -15.99 16.55
C ASP A 86 -8.59 -14.89 17.32
N PRO A 87 -9.24 -14.27 18.32
CA PRO A 87 -8.65 -13.18 19.09
C PRO A 87 -7.38 -13.59 19.85
N LYS A 88 -7.13 -14.89 20.06
CA LYS A 88 -5.93 -15.39 20.75
C LYS A 88 -4.71 -15.48 19.83
N LEU A 89 -4.90 -15.75 18.54
CA LEU A 89 -3.82 -15.80 17.55
C LEU A 89 -3.34 -14.39 17.17
N ALA A 90 -4.24 -13.42 17.21
CA ALA A 90 -3.96 -12.01 16.88
C ALA A 90 -2.96 -11.33 17.84
N ASP A 91 -2.93 -11.74 19.12
CA ASP A 91 -1.95 -11.25 20.08
C ASP A 91 -0.58 -11.93 19.90
N GLU A 92 -0.54 -13.20 19.48
CA GLU A 92 0.70 -13.98 19.32
C GLU A 92 1.49 -13.58 18.04
N GLU A 93 0.79 -13.19 16.97
CA GLU A 93 1.40 -12.55 15.77
C GLU A 93 1.81 -11.09 16.03
N ARG A 94 1.23 -10.42 17.04
CA ARG A 94 1.61 -9.06 17.43
C ARG A 94 2.93 -9.02 18.23
N GLU A 95 3.27 -10.10 18.94
CA GLU A 95 4.50 -10.22 19.74
C GLU A 95 5.71 -10.80 18.99
N LYS A 96 5.57 -11.17 17.69
CA LYS A 96 6.66 -11.70 16.83
C LYS A 96 7.14 -10.71 15.75
#